data_AF-A0A957F0G6-F1
#
_entry.id   AF-A0A957F0G6-F1
#
_cell.length_a   1.000
_cell.length_b   1.000
_cell.length_c   1.000
_cell.angle_alpha   90.00
_cell.angle_beta   90.00
_cell.angle_gamma   90.00
#
_symmetry.space_group_name_H-M   'P 1'
#
loop_
_entity.id
_entity.type
_entity.pdbx_description
1 polymer ?
#
loop_
_entity_poly.entity_id
_entity_poly.type
_entity_poly.pdbx_seq_one_letter_code
_entity_poly.pdbx_strand_id
1 'polypeptide(L)'
;MSKDDSTFDTFTDWISDNLRKLGVDLGLEPAAQQPVGQKPEPVTRRVSLIIHNPTVPGADRQRLNKVLKWGDPDALATAYINDLREISYGYCNYEIVERQEVDKFPRKQDGFTYKADDFVAAWKAREGFHQPDAVDYDALLAEFDM
;
A
#
# COMPACT_ATOMS: atom_id res chain seq x y z
N MET A 1 59.15 -6.12 -0.72
CA MET A 1 57.93 -5.89 0.09
C MET A 1 56.74 -6.01 -0.84
N SER A 2 55.79 -6.84 -0.41
CA SER A 2 54.65 -7.40 -1.13
C SER A 2 53.86 -6.38 -1.95
N LYS A 3 53.56 -6.70 -3.21
CA LYS A 3 52.35 -6.20 -3.86
C LYS A 3 51.34 -7.33 -3.73
N ASP A 4 50.29 -7.07 -2.95
CA ASP A 4 49.17 -7.98 -2.76
C ASP A 4 48.58 -8.35 -4.13
N ASP A 5 48.79 -9.60 -4.54
CA ASP A 5 47.98 -10.26 -5.55
C ASP A 5 46.57 -10.35 -4.96
N SER A 6 45.68 -9.51 -5.50
CA SER A 6 44.31 -9.39 -5.04
C SER A 6 43.61 -10.74 -5.21
N THR A 7 43.31 -11.39 -4.09
CA THR A 7 42.51 -12.63 -4.00
C THR A 7 41.18 -12.56 -4.77
N PHE A 8 40.67 -11.35 -5.03
CA PHE A 8 39.49 -11.14 -5.86
C PHE A 8 39.76 -11.37 -7.35
N ASP A 9 40.92 -10.99 -7.87
CA ASP A 9 41.26 -11.17 -9.30
C ASP A 9 41.36 -12.65 -9.65
N THR A 10 42.00 -13.45 -8.78
CA THR A 10 42.12 -14.89 -8.97
C THR A 10 40.77 -15.61 -8.93
N PHE A 11 39.82 -15.09 -8.13
CA PHE A 11 38.48 -15.64 -8.05
C PHE A 11 37.64 -15.29 -9.30
N THR A 12 37.73 -14.05 -9.81
CA THR A 12 37.07 -13.65 -11.06
C THR A 12 37.64 -14.36 -12.28
N ASP A 13 38.95 -14.59 -12.33
CA ASP A 13 39.60 -15.34 -13.40
C ASP A 13 39.17 -16.81 -13.38
N TRP A 14 39.12 -17.42 -12.19
CA TRP A 14 38.63 -18.80 -12.04
C TRP A 14 37.16 -18.97 -12.44
N ILE A 15 36.29 -18.00 -12.10
CA ILE A 15 34.88 -18.00 -12.51
C ILE A 15 34.76 -17.87 -14.03
N SER A 16 35.44 -16.89 -14.61
CA SER A 16 35.34 -16.61 -16.05
C SER A 16 35.89 -17.75 -16.91
N ASP A 17 36.98 -18.40 -16.48
CA ASP A 17 37.52 -19.59 -17.15
C ASP A 17 36.61 -20.81 -17.04
N ASN A 18 35.95 -21.02 -15.89
CA ASN A 18 35.00 -22.13 -15.73
C ASN A 18 33.71 -21.91 -16.52
N LEU A 19 33.23 -20.67 -16.63
CA LEU A 19 32.06 -20.33 -17.44
C LEU A 19 32.32 -20.48 -18.94
N ARG A 20 33.52 -20.10 -19.41
CA ARG A 20 33.95 -20.34 -20.80
C ARG A 20 34.05 -21.83 -21.13
N LYS A 21 34.56 -22.65 -20.21
CA LYS A 21 34.60 -24.13 -20.37
C LYS A 21 33.22 -24.77 -20.43
N LEU A 22 32.20 -24.11 -19.88
CA LEU A 22 30.79 -24.52 -19.94
C LEU A 22 30.05 -23.96 -21.18
N GLY A 23 30.73 -23.25 -22.07
CA GLY A 23 30.14 -22.67 -23.29
C GLY A 23 29.22 -21.46 -23.02
N VAL A 24 29.30 -20.87 -21.83
CA VAL A 24 28.54 -19.67 -21.46
C VAL A 24 29.30 -18.44 -21.94
N ASP A 25 28.87 -17.86 -23.06
CA ASP A 25 29.34 -16.56 -23.51
C ASP A 25 28.64 -15.47 -22.68
N LEU A 26 29.38 -14.78 -21.81
CA LEU A 26 28.93 -13.54 -21.15
C LEU A 26 29.00 -12.39 -22.16
N GLY A 27 28.46 -12.61 -23.36
CA GLY A 27 28.23 -11.54 -24.32
C GLY A 27 27.39 -10.47 -23.62
N LEU A 28 27.76 -9.20 -23.82
CA LEU A 28 26.95 -8.06 -23.41
C LEU A 28 25.49 -8.38 -23.75
N GLU A 29 24.64 -8.54 -22.73
CA GLU A 29 23.24 -8.85 -22.97
C GLU A 29 22.71 -7.84 -23.99
N PRO A 30 22.12 -8.30 -25.12
CA PRO A 30 21.55 -7.37 -26.08
C PRO A 30 20.55 -6.51 -25.32
N ALA A 31 20.73 -5.19 -25.37
CA ALA A 31 19.89 -4.24 -24.68
C ALA A 31 18.43 -4.66 -24.86
N ALA A 32 17.74 -4.94 -23.75
CA ALA A 32 16.40 -5.48 -23.76
C ALA A 32 15.56 -4.70 -24.77
N GLN A 33 15.15 -5.37 -25.85
CA GLN A 33 14.35 -4.73 -26.88
C GLN A 33 13.07 -4.26 -26.21
N GLN A 34 12.82 -2.94 -26.23
CA GLN A 34 11.56 -2.43 -25.72
C GLN A 34 10.43 -3.12 -26.51
N PRO A 35 9.41 -3.65 -25.84
CA PRO A 35 8.30 -4.31 -26.52
C PRO A 35 7.74 -3.37 -27.59
N VAL A 36 7.48 -3.92 -28.77
CA VAL A 36 6.90 -3.20 -29.91
C VAL A 36 5.44 -2.91 -29.59
N GLY A 37 5.19 -1.92 -28.73
CA GLY A 37 3.87 -1.55 -28.23
C GLY A 37 3.78 -0.05 -28.02
N GLN A 38 2.69 0.55 -28.47
CA GLN A 38 2.41 1.95 -28.20
C GLN A 38 2.17 2.14 -26.69
N LYS A 39 2.58 3.30 -26.14
CA LYS A 39 2.22 3.64 -24.76
C LYS A 39 0.69 3.62 -24.65
N PRO A 40 0.10 2.86 -23.70
CA PRO A 40 -1.34 2.83 -23.57
C PRO A 40 -1.87 4.21 -23.16
N GLU A 41 -3.05 4.56 -23.66
CA GLU A 41 -3.74 5.79 -23.26
C GLU A 41 -3.98 5.81 -21.75
N PRO A 42 -3.64 6.91 -21.05
CA PRO A 42 -3.89 7.04 -19.63
C PRO A 42 -5.37 6.83 -19.29
N VAL A 43 -5.62 6.18 -18.15
CA VAL A 43 -6.96 6.00 -17.60
C VAL A 43 -7.15 6.87 -16.37
N THR A 44 -8.34 7.45 -16.25
CA THR A 44 -8.80 8.15 -15.04
C THR A 44 -9.90 7.35 -14.37
N ARG A 45 -9.74 7.09 -13.08
CA ARG A 45 -10.72 6.40 -12.23
C ARG A 45 -11.29 7.37 -11.22
N ARG A 46 -12.61 7.54 -11.27
CA ARG A 46 -13.37 8.31 -10.29
C ARG A 46 -13.57 7.45 -9.05
N VAL A 47 -13.29 7.99 -7.88
CA VAL A 47 -13.33 7.30 -6.59
C VAL A 47 -14.28 8.04 -5.65
N SER A 48 -15.14 7.28 -4.98
CA SER A 48 -15.82 7.75 -3.77
C SER A 48 -15.06 7.24 -2.56
N LEU A 49 -14.69 8.15 -1.66
CA LEU A 49 -13.88 7.87 -0.48
C LEU A 49 -14.72 7.98 0.79
N ILE A 50 -14.92 6.86 1.48
CA ILE A 50 -15.56 6.82 2.81
C ILE A 50 -14.48 6.69 3.88
N ILE A 51 -14.49 7.62 4.83
CA ILE A 51 -13.56 7.69 5.95
C ILE A 51 -14.33 7.45 7.25
N HIS A 52 -14.16 6.27 7.85
CA HIS A 52 -14.67 5.97 9.17
C HIS A 52 -13.74 6.54 10.25
N ASN A 53 -14.11 7.69 10.82
CA ASN A 53 -13.29 8.39 11.81
C ASN A 53 -14.16 8.84 13.00
N PRO A 54 -14.65 7.90 13.82
CA PRO A 54 -15.55 8.22 14.91
C PRO A 54 -14.89 9.13 15.96
N THR A 55 -15.70 9.95 16.62
CA THR A 55 -15.35 10.67 17.83
C THR A 55 -15.26 9.68 18.99
N VAL A 56 -14.27 9.86 19.86
CA VAL A 56 -14.00 9.00 21.00
C VAL A 56 -14.48 9.70 22.27
N PRO A 57 -15.63 9.32 22.86
CA PRO A 57 -16.18 10.02 24.03
C PRO A 57 -15.22 10.09 25.21
N GLY A 58 -14.49 9.01 25.50
CA GLY A 58 -13.49 8.92 26.57
C GLY A 58 -12.18 9.66 26.30
N ALA A 59 -12.05 10.35 25.17
CA ALA A 59 -10.87 11.15 24.80
C ALA A 59 -11.28 12.54 24.33
N ASP A 60 -12.04 13.26 25.17
CA ASP A 60 -12.53 14.63 24.91
C ASP A 60 -13.29 14.78 23.59
N ARG A 61 -13.94 13.69 23.13
CA ARG A 61 -14.63 13.62 21.83
C ARG A 61 -13.74 13.93 20.62
N GLN A 62 -12.42 13.75 20.75
CA GLN A 62 -11.49 13.86 19.62
C GLN A 62 -11.75 12.73 18.60
N ARG A 63 -11.41 13.01 17.34
CA ARG A 63 -11.47 12.03 16.25
C ARG A 63 -10.48 10.88 16.49
N LEU A 64 -10.89 9.66 16.12
CA LEU A 64 -10.11 8.44 16.33
C LEU A 64 -8.68 8.55 15.79
N ASN A 65 -8.50 9.08 14.57
CA ASN A 65 -7.17 9.25 13.99
C ASN A 65 -6.26 10.15 14.85
N LYS A 66 -6.81 11.18 15.51
CA LYS A 66 -6.04 12.03 16.44
C LYS A 66 -5.74 11.31 17.74
N VAL A 67 -6.73 10.62 18.32
CA VAL A 67 -6.56 9.85 19.56
C VAL A 67 -5.48 8.78 19.43
N LEU A 68 -5.45 8.08 18.29
CA LEU A 68 -4.48 7.01 18.01
C LEU A 68 -3.22 7.49 17.28
N LYS A 69 -3.09 8.81 17.04
CA LYS A 69 -1.96 9.44 16.33
C LYS A 69 -1.70 8.84 14.96
N TRP A 70 -2.76 8.45 14.25
CA TRP A 70 -2.70 8.01 12.87
C TRP A 70 -2.57 9.19 11.91
N GLY A 71 -2.11 8.90 10.70
CA GLY A 71 -1.98 9.90 9.64
C GLY A 71 -3.31 10.55 9.27
N ASP A 72 -3.21 11.71 8.64
CA ASP A 72 -4.37 12.38 8.05
C ASP A 72 -4.84 11.58 6.82
N PRO A 73 -6.08 11.04 6.80
CA PRO A 73 -6.54 10.19 5.70
C PRO A 73 -6.49 10.88 4.34
N ASP A 74 -6.69 12.21 4.28
CA ASP A 74 -6.63 12.95 3.02
C ASP A 74 -5.21 13.04 2.46
N ALA A 75 -4.24 13.30 3.35
CA ALA A 75 -2.83 13.32 2.98
C ALA A 75 -2.35 11.92 2.53
N LEU A 76 -2.78 10.87 3.24
CA LEU A 76 -2.46 9.49 2.89
C LEU A 76 -3.06 9.09 1.54
N ALA A 77 -4.35 9.40 1.31
CA ALA A 77 -5.00 9.10 0.03
C ALA A 77 -4.35 9.87 -1.13
N THR A 78 -4.02 11.14 -0.93
CA THR A 78 -3.34 11.97 -1.94
C THR A 78 -1.95 11.43 -2.27
N ALA A 79 -1.16 11.07 -1.26
CA ALA A 79 0.16 10.48 -1.46
C ALA A 79 0.05 9.16 -2.23
N TYR A 80 -0.88 8.29 -1.84
CA TYR A 80 -1.09 7.02 -2.52
C TYR A 80 -1.52 7.17 -3.98
N ILE A 81 -2.41 8.12 -4.30
CA ILE A 81 -2.80 8.45 -5.68
C ILE A 81 -1.57 8.90 -6.50
N ASN A 82 -0.70 9.71 -5.90
CA ASN A 82 0.52 10.17 -6.56
C ASN A 82 1.52 9.02 -6.78
N ASP A 83 1.71 8.14 -5.79
CA ASP A 83 2.55 6.96 -5.91
C ASP A 83 2.06 6.07 -7.06
N LEU A 84 0.75 5.81 -7.13
CA LEU A 84 0.14 5.02 -8.23
C LEU A 84 0.35 5.67 -9.60
N ARG A 85 0.24 6.99 -9.68
CA ARG A 85 0.53 7.73 -10.92
C ARG A 85 2.00 7.63 -11.31
N GLU A 86 2.91 7.75 -10.35
CA GLU A 86 4.36 7.69 -10.57
C GLU A 86 4.78 6.30 -11.04
N ILE A 87 4.44 5.25 -10.29
CA ILE A 87 4.87 3.88 -10.59
C ILE A 87 4.20 3.32 -11.85
N SER A 88 3.05 3.89 -12.26
CA SER A 88 2.40 3.54 -13.52
C SER A 88 2.88 4.39 -14.70
N TYR A 89 3.89 5.24 -14.52
CA TYR A 89 4.42 6.15 -15.55
C TYR A 89 3.34 7.06 -16.18
N GLY A 90 2.40 7.50 -15.35
CA GLY A 90 1.26 8.35 -15.71
C GLY A 90 0.07 7.61 -16.34
N TYR A 91 0.10 6.28 -16.42
CA TYR A 91 -1.02 5.51 -16.98
C TYR A 91 -2.24 5.50 -16.06
N CYS A 92 -2.05 5.24 -14.77
CA CYS A 92 -3.15 5.09 -13.81
C CYS A 92 -3.34 6.39 -13.02
N ASN A 93 -4.48 7.05 -13.21
CA ASN A 93 -4.84 8.29 -12.53
C ASN A 93 -6.13 8.07 -11.74
N TYR A 94 -6.17 8.58 -10.51
CA TYR A 94 -7.33 8.51 -9.65
C TYR A 94 -7.78 9.92 -9.27
N GLU A 95 -9.09 10.10 -9.21
CA GLU A 95 -9.73 11.34 -8.81
C GLU A 95 -10.77 11.01 -7.74
N ILE A 96 -10.59 11.55 -6.53
CA ILE A 96 -11.60 11.47 -5.48
C ILE A 96 -12.70 12.47 -5.85
N VAL A 97 -13.81 11.96 -6.38
CA VAL A 97 -14.95 12.77 -6.82
C VAL A 97 -16.01 12.93 -5.74
N GLU A 98 -15.91 12.13 -4.68
CA GLU A 98 -16.76 12.17 -3.51
C GLU A 98 -15.95 11.80 -2.28
N ARG A 99 -16.14 12.54 -1.18
CA ARG A 99 -15.48 12.31 0.10
C ARG A 99 -16.51 12.40 1.21
N GLN A 100 -16.68 11.31 1.96
CA GLN A 100 -17.56 11.22 3.11
C GLN A 100 -16.76 10.84 4.35
N GLU A 101 -16.77 11.68 5.38
CA GLU A 101 -16.19 11.34 6.69
C GLU A 101 -17.31 11.10 7.69
N VAL A 102 -17.37 9.88 8.24
CA VAL A 102 -18.49 9.44 9.07
C VAL A 102 -18.08 9.16 10.51
N ASP A 103 -18.99 9.51 11.43
CA ASP A 103 -18.80 9.41 12.87
C ASP A 103 -19.13 8.02 13.44
N LYS A 104 -18.66 6.96 12.78
CA LYS A 104 -18.90 5.57 13.22
C LYS A 104 -17.89 4.60 12.61
N PHE A 105 -17.76 3.43 13.23
CA PHE A 105 -17.14 2.27 12.60
C PHE A 105 -18.07 1.64 11.56
N PRO A 106 -17.52 0.96 10.54
CA PRO A 106 -18.32 0.15 9.64
C PRO A 106 -18.89 -1.05 10.40
N ARG A 107 -20.05 -1.53 9.93
CA ARG A 107 -20.64 -2.78 10.41
C ARG A 107 -19.80 -3.97 9.93
N LYS A 108 -19.58 -4.95 10.79
CA LYS A 108 -18.96 -6.24 10.46
C LYS A 108 -19.98 -7.21 9.87
N GLN A 109 -19.50 -8.24 9.16
CA GLN A 109 -20.36 -9.23 8.48
C GLN A 109 -21.32 -9.96 9.43
N ASP A 110 -20.94 -10.15 10.69
CA ASP A 110 -21.80 -10.76 11.71
C ASP A 110 -22.74 -9.76 12.41
N GLY A 111 -22.72 -8.51 11.97
CA GLY A 111 -23.54 -7.43 12.49
C GLY A 111 -22.93 -6.64 13.65
N PHE A 112 -21.73 -6.98 14.11
CA PHE A 112 -21.05 -6.22 15.15
C PHE A 112 -20.56 -4.85 14.64
N THR A 113 -20.68 -3.81 15.45
CA THR A 113 -20.11 -2.48 15.19
C THR A 113 -19.45 -1.97 16.47
N TYR A 114 -18.18 -1.56 16.39
CA TYR A 114 -17.47 -1.02 17.54
C TYR A 114 -18.09 0.30 18.03
N LYS A 115 -18.10 0.48 19.35
CA LYS A 115 -18.09 1.81 19.95
C LYS A 115 -16.64 2.30 20.01
N ALA A 116 -16.45 3.61 19.91
CA ALA A 116 -15.12 4.20 19.80
C ALA A 116 -14.23 3.96 21.01
N ASP A 117 -14.78 4.07 22.22
CA ASP A 117 -14.02 3.81 23.46
C ASP A 117 -13.59 2.34 23.56
N ASP A 118 -14.48 1.41 23.19
CA ASP A 118 -14.20 -0.03 23.21
C ASP A 118 -13.07 -0.39 22.25
N PHE A 119 -13.09 0.18 21.03
CA PHE A 119 -12.01 -0.02 20.06
C PHE A 119 -10.68 0.57 20.54
N VAL A 120 -10.70 1.78 21.12
CA VAL A 120 -9.49 2.41 21.65
C VAL A 120 -8.91 1.61 22.82
N ALA A 121 -9.76 1.03 23.68
CA ALA A 121 -9.34 0.15 24.76
C ALA A 121 -8.65 -1.11 24.22
N ALA A 122 -9.28 -1.80 23.27
CA ALA A 122 -8.69 -2.97 22.61
C ALA A 122 -7.37 -2.63 21.90
N TRP A 123 -7.30 -1.49 21.21
CA TRP A 123 -6.08 -1.02 20.54
C TRP A 123 -4.92 -0.77 21.50
N LYS A 124 -5.19 -0.17 22.66
CA LYS A 124 -4.17 0.08 23.69
C LYS A 124 -3.71 -1.21 24.37
N ALA A 125 -4.65 -2.10 24.68
CA ALA A 125 -4.38 -3.37 25.33
C ALA A 125 -3.74 -4.40 24.38
N ARG A 126 -3.89 -4.21 23.06
CA ARG A 126 -3.49 -5.17 22.01
C ARG A 126 -4.20 -6.52 22.11
N GLU A 127 -5.41 -6.51 22.66
CA GLU A 127 -6.26 -7.69 22.86
C GLU A 127 -7.74 -7.31 22.85
N GLY A 128 -8.64 -8.30 22.84
CA GLY A 128 -10.08 -8.05 22.92
C GLY A 128 -10.72 -7.53 21.62
N PHE A 129 -10.01 -7.60 20.49
CA PHE A 129 -10.61 -7.33 19.19
C PHE A 129 -11.67 -8.39 18.86
N HIS A 130 -12.84 -7.91 18.44
CA HIS A 130 -13.94 -8.73 17.97
C HIS A 130 -13.51 -9.61 16.79
N GLN A 131 -14.00 -10.86 16.79
CA GLN A 131 -13.84 -11.82 15.70
C GLN A 131 -15.21 -12.43 15.36
N PRO A 132 -15.52 -12.63 14.07
CA PRO A 132 -14.69 -12.39 12.89
C PRO A 132 -14.47 -10.89 12.58
N ASP A 133 -13.35 -10.54 11.96
CA ASP A 133 -12.98 -9.12 11.71
C ASP A 133 -13.59 -8.52 10.42
N ALA A 134 -14.15 -9.35 9.54
CA ALA A 134 -14.61 -8.91 8.20
C ALA A 134 -15.71 -7.83 8.24
N VAL A 135 -15.60 -6.84 7.35
CA VAL A 135 -16.57 -5.77 7.15
C VAL A 135 -17.73 -6.23 6.25
N ASP A 136 -18.94 -5.75 6.53
CA ASP A 136 -20.14 -5.97 5.73
C ASP A 136 -20.17 -4.98 4.54
N TYR A 137 -19.60 -5.39 3.40
CA TYR A 137 -19.53 -4.55 2.20
C TYR A 137 -20.90 -4.27 1.58
N ASP A 138 -21.82 -5.24 1.62
CA ASP A 138 -23.17 -5.05 1.08
C ASP A 138 -23.92 -3.97 1.86
N ALA A 139 -23.75 -3.93 3.19
CA ALA A 139 -24.28 -2.86 4.01
C ALA A 139 -23.65 -1.49 3.70
N LEU A 140 -22.35 -1.42 3.40
CA LEU A 140 -21.69 -0.16 3.02
C LEU A 140 -22.21 0.36 1.68
N LEU A 141 -22.30 -0.50 0.66
CA LEU A 141 -22.83 -0.12 -0.65
C LEU A 141 -24.27 0.41 -0.52
N ALA A 142 -25.11 -0.29 0.24
CA ALA A 142 -26.49 0.15 0.49
C ALA A 142 -26.58 1.44 1.31
N GLU A 143 -25.72 1.62 2.32
CA GLU A 143 -25.74 2.80 3.19
C GLU A 143 -25.33 4.08 2.44
N PHE A 144 -24.35 3.96 1.54
CA PHE A 144 -23.76 5.10 0.85
C PHE A 144 -24.23 5.25 -0.61
N ASP A 145 -25.22 4.47 -1.04
CA ASP A 145 -25.81 4.49 -2.40
C ASP A 145 -24.75 4.30 -3.51
N MET A 146 -23.96 3.23 -3.38
CA MET A 146 -22.84 2.89 -4.27
C MET A 146 -23.06 1.62 -5.10
#